data_AF-A0A9W9Z7Q0-F1
#
_entry.id   AF-A0A9W9Z7Q0-F1
#
_cell.length_a   1.000
_cell.length_b   1.000
_cell.length_c   1.000
_cell.angle_alpha   90.00
_cell.angle_beta   90.00
_cell.angle_gamma   90.00
#
_symmetry.space_group_name_H-M   'P 1'
#
loop_
_entity.id
_entity.type
_entity.pdbx_description
1 polymer ?
#
loop_
_entity_poly.entity_id
_entity_poly.type
_entity_poly.pdbx_seq_one_letter_code
_entity_poly.pdbx_strand_id
1 'polypeptide(L)'
;MVLMNNRDTWEKPGIREGMPANKIVLGLGTYGRAFGLASSGNHGLGAGRDYTYTPKGKYTGAEGFLAYFEICKMGLTVVHKNKAMAPYGYKNKDWVGFDDQKSLTYKIDHVVKKNSLRGVMFWSIDLDDFSGQHCGQGKYPLMNAVKKYLTTGVQPTFPPVTNSPSKPVTNSPVTNTPKPVTTMAPPKPTTSGGGGGSGAARLQVRGQEMITWISGALLTVLVATALLTCASVSKGT
;
A
#
# COMPACT_ATOMS: atom_id res chain seq x y z
N MET A 1 -9.77 -24.33 2.67
CA MET A 1 -9.33 -23.31 1.70
C MET A 1 -8.61 -22.22 2.47
N VAL A 2 -7.28 -22.28 2.55
CA VAL A 2 -6.48 -21.25 3.24
C VAL A 2 -6.53 -20.00 2.39
N LEU A 3 -7.05 -18.90 2.95
CA LEU A 3 -6.99 -17.58 2.31
C LEU A 3 -5.51 -17.19 2.21
N MET A 4 -4.89 -17.45 1.06
CA MET A 4 -3.52 -17.01 0.78
C MET A 4 -3.50 -15.49 0.85
N ASN A 5 -2.86 -14.98 1.88
CA ASN A 5 -2.64 -13.56 2.06
C ASN A 5 -1.53 -13.15 1.06
N ASN A 6 -1.55 -11.91 0.56
CA ASN A 6 -0.52 -11.42 -0.39
C ASN A 6 0.93 -11.66 0.12
N ARG A 7 1.11 -11.80 1.44
CA ARG A 7 2.35 -12.21 2.12
C ARG A 7 3.00 -13.47 1.53
N ASP A 8 2.23 -14.53 1.30
CA ASP A 8 2.75 -15.84 0.86
C ASP A 8 2.88 -15.91 -0.66
N THR A 9 2.30 -14.92 -1.35
CA THR A 9 2.37 -14.81 -2.80
C THR A 9 3.64 -14.14 -3.29
N TRP A 10 4.43 -13.43 -2.48
CA TRP A 10 5.68 -12.79 -2.95
C TRP A 10 6.85 -13.78 -3.12
N GLU A 11 6.80 -14.93 -2.45
CA GLU A 11 7.69 -16.08 -2.69
C GLU A 11 7.21 -16.87 -3.95
N LYS A 12 7.00 -16.11 -5.04
CA LYS A 12 6.13 -16.37 -6.20
C LYS A 12 6.34 -17.67 -6.99
N PRO A 13 5.30 -18.09 -7.75
CA PRO A 13 5.37 -19.07 -8.85
C PRO A 13 6.66 -19.04 -9.67
N GLY A 14 7.24 -17.89 -10.04
CA GLY A 14 8.51 -17.89 -10.79
C GLY A 14 9.65 -18.67 -10.11
N ILE A 15 9.84 -18.49 -8.79
CA ILE A 15 10.80 -19.30 -8.02
C ILE A 15 10.32 -20.76 -7.93
N ARG A 16 9.02 -20.97 -7.69
CA ARG A 16 8.41 -22.31 -7.57
C ARG A 16 8.36 -23.09 -8.89
N GLU A 17 8.43 -22.40 -10.02
CA GLU A 17 8.38 -22.89 -11.40
C GLU A 17 9.79 -22.97 -12.02
N GLY A 18 10.84 -22.69 -11.24
CA GLY A 18 12.23 -22.94 -11.62
C GLY A 18 12.98 -21.76 -12.22
N MET A 19 12.45 -20.53 -12.18
CA MET A 19 13.17 -19.34 -12.63
C MET A 19 14.34 -19.04 -11.68
N PRO A 20 15.59 -18.93 -12.18
CA PRO A 20 16.73 -18.59 -11.36
C PRO A 20 16.56 -17.23 -10.66
N ALA A 21 16.71 -17.20 -9.33
CA ALA A 21 16.49 -15.99 -8.51
C ALA A 21 17.35 -14.80 -8.98
N ASN A 22 18.58 -15.05 -9.41
CA ASN A 22 19.51 -14.04 -9.94
C ASN A 22 19.10 -13.45 -11.31
N LYS A 23 17.96 -13.87 -11.88
CA LYS A 23 17.32 -13.27 -13.06
C LYS A 23 16.02 -12.55 -12.73
N ILE A 24 15.53 -12.65 -11.49
CA ILE A 24 14.27 -12.04 -11.05
C ILE A 24 14.53 -10.65 -10.49
N VAL A 25 13.76 -9.68 -10.96
CA VAL A 25 13.76 -8.28 -10.48
C VAL A 25 12.41 -7.98 -9.85
N LEU A 26 12.39 -7.52 -8.60
CA LEU A 26 11.15 -7.16 -7.90
C LEU A 26 10.67 -5.77 -8.33
N GLY A 27 9.43 -5.68 -8.84
CA GLY A 27 8.78 -4.41 -9.13
C GLY A 27 8.29 -3.71 -7.85
N LEU A 28 8.62 -2.43 -7.69
CA LEU A 28 8.20 -1.55 -6.61
C LEU A 28 7.40 -0.38 -7.18
N GLY A 29 6.32 0.01 -6.50
CA GLY A 29 5.46 1.11 -6.91
C GLY A 29 5.80 2.40 -6.16
N THR A 30 5.88 3.52 -6.87
CA THR A 30 5.90 4.90 -6.32
C THR A 30 4.51 5.55 -6.45
N TYR A 31 3.47 4.74 -6.28
CA TYR A 31 2.08 5.15 -6.41
C TYR A 31 1.21 4.36 -5.41
N GLY A 32 -0.03 4.80 -5.25
CA GLY A 32 -1.05 4.10 -4.48
C GLY A 32 -2.27 3.73 -5.31
N ARG A 33 -2.99 2.72 -4.83
CA ARG A 33 -4.33 2.37 -5.32
C ARG A 33 -5.36 2.94 -4.37
N ALA A 34 -6.31 3.68 -4.93
CA ALA A 34 -7.34 4.37 -4.17
C ALA A 34 -8.71 3.72 -4.36
N PHE A 35 -9.53 3.77 -3.32
CA PHE A 35 -10.89 3.25 -3.28
C PHE A 35 -11.78 4.21 -2.50
N GLY A 36 -13.05 4.29 -2.88
CA GLY A 36 -14.09 4.87 -2.03
C GLY A 36 -14.52 3.87 -0.96
N LEU A 37 -14.60 4.29 0.30
CA LEU A 37 -15.17 3.49 1.39
C LEU A 37 -16.70 3.55 1.34
N ALA A 38 -17.35 2.42 1.52
CA ALA A 38 -18.81 2.35 1.67
C ALA A 38 -19.28 3.16 2.89
N SER A 39 -18.50 3.13 3.98
CA SER A 39 -18.70 3.91 5.19
C SER A 39 -17.37 4.44 5.71
N SER A 40 -17.29 5.73 6.01
CA SER A 40 -16.08 6.37 6.57
C SER A 40 -15.69 5.82 7.95
N GLY A 41 -16.66 5.28 8.71
CA GLY A 41 -16.42 4.67 10.01
C GLY A 41 -15.75 3.30 9.95
N ASN A 42 -15.67 2.66 8.78
CA ASN A 42 -14.96 1.40 8.58
C ASN A 42 -13.90 1.57 7.48
N HIS A 43 -12.65 1.71 7.88
CA HIS A 43 -11.52 2.04 7.00
C HIS A 43 -10.37 1.00 7.08
N GLY A 44 -10.61 -0.14 7.73
CA GLY A 44 -9.63 -1.21 7.85
C GLY A 44 -9.34 -1.92 6.53
N LEU A 45 -8.31 -2.78 6.52
CA LEU A 45 -8.09 -3.67 5.39
C LEU A 45 -9.32 -4.56 5.16
N GLY A 46 -9.84 -4.59 3.93
CA GLY A 46 -11.05 -5.32 3.58
C GLY A 46 -12.35 -4.59 3.94
N ALA A 47 -12.28 -3.31 4.32
CA ALA A 47 -13.47 -2.48 4.46
C ALA A 47 -14.30 -2.46 3.16
N GLY A 48 -15.63 -2.32 3.32
CA GLY A 48 -16.55 -2.29 2.20
C GLY A 48 -16.25 -1.13 1.25
N ARG A 49 -16.35 -1.37 -0.05
CA ARG A 49 -16.10 -0.39 -1.11
C ARG A 49 -17.40 0.30 -1.55
N ASP A 50 -17.32 1.61 -1.74
CA ASP A 50 -18.29 2.37 -2.54
C ASP A 50 -17.95 2.17 -4.02
N TYR A 51 -18.91 1.64 -4.78
CA TYR A 51 -18.76 1.39 -6.22
C TYR A 51 -19.13 2.60 -7.09
N THR A 52 -19.68 3.66 -6.49
CA THR A 52 -20.08 4.90 -7.17
C THR A 52 -19.06 6.02 -7.01
N TYR A 53 -18.11 5.86 -6.10
CA TYR A 53 -17.08 6.85 -5.81
C TYR A 53 -15.70 6.20 -5.75
N THR A 54 -14.71 6.81 -6.38
CA THR A 54 -13.31 6.45 -6.24
C THR A 54 -12.45 7.72 -6.35
N PRO A 55 -11.48 7.95 -5.45
CA PRO A 55 -10.62 9.12 -5.52
C PRO A 55 -9.87 9.21 -6.86
N LYS A 56 -9.87 10.39 -7.46
CA LYS A 56 -9.16 10.70 -8.71
C LYS A 56 -7.94 11.56 -8.44
N GLY A 57 -6.78 11.17 -8.97
CA GLY A 57 -5.58 12.00 -8.88
C GLY A 57 -5.73 13.30 -9.65
N LYS A 58 -5.30 14.40 -9.03
CA LYS A 58 -5.35 15.73 -9.64
C LYS A 58 -4.41 15.83 -10.85
N TYR A 59 -3.24 15.22 -10.74
CA TYR A 59 -2.18 15.26 -11.74
C TYR A 59 -2.16 14.00 -12.59
N THR A 60 -2.34 12.81 -11.99
CA THR A 60 -2.43 11.57 -12.77
C THR A 60 -3.71 11.52 -13.60
N GLY A 61 -4.76 12.24 -13.19
CA GLY A 61 -6.04 12.28 -13.90
C GLY A 61 -6.79 10.95 -13.89
N ALA A 62 -6.36 9.97 -13.10
CA ALA A 62 -6.88 8.61 -13.08
C ALA A 62 -7.62 8.30 -11.78
N GLU A 63 -8.81 7.69 -11.90
CA GLU A 63 -9.54 7.17 -10.74
C GLU A 63 -8.85 5.93 -10.19
N GLY A 64 -8.72 5.87 -8.88
CA GLY A 64 -8.14 4.73 -8.18
C GLY A 64 -6.63 4.62 -8.31
N PHE A 65 -5.96 5.64 -8.87
CA PHE A 65 -4.52 5.68 -9.05
C PHE A 65 -3.97 7.05 -8.69
N LEU A 66 -3.07 7.08 -7.70
CA LEU A 66 -2.49 8.30 -7.16
C LEU A 66 -0.98 8.19 -7.14
N ALA A 67 -0.28 9.21 -7.65
CA ALA A 67 1.16 9.29 -7.49
C ALA A 67 1.53 9.49 -6.02
N TYR A 68 2.73 9.06 -5.59
CA TYR A 68 3.17 9.24 -4.21
C TYR A 68 3.13 10.71 -3.76
N PHE A 69 3.54 11.62 -4.65
CA PHE A 69 3.50 13.05 -4.37
C PHE A 69 2.09 13.64 -4.24
N GLU A 70 1.06 12.97 -4.77
CA GLU A 70 -0.34 13.35 -4.56
C GLU A 70 -0.82 12.87 -3.19
N ILE A 71 -0.46 11.64 -2.82
CA ILE A 71 -0.87 11.00 -1.57
C ILE A 71 -0.40 11.82 -0.36
N CYS A 72 0.84 12.30 -0.37
CA CYS A 72 1.38 13.15 0.70
C CYS A 72 0.58 14.43 0.95
N LYS A 73 -0.11 14.96 -0.08
CA LYS A 73 -0.88 16.22 0.01
C LYS A 73 -2.34 16.02 0.45
N MET A 74 -2.84 14.78 0.48
CA MET A 74 -4.24 14.50 0.78
C MET A 74 -4.59 14.70 2.26
N GLY A 75 -3.59 14.77 3.14
CA GLY A 75 -3.79 14.89 4.60
C GLY A 75 -4.51 13.67 5.17
N LEU A 76 -4.12 12.46 4.73
CA LEU A 76 -4.68 11.19 5.17
C LEU A 76 -4.21 10.85 6.59
N THR A 77 -5.07 10.18 7.35
CA THR A 77 -4.63 9.44 8.54
C THR A 77 -3.96 8.15 8.09
N VAL A 78 -2.65 8.02 8.30
CA VAL A 78 -1.85 6.89 7.80
C VAL A 78 -1.72 5.78 8.85
N VAL A 79 -2.05 4.55 8.47
CA VAL A 79 -1.95 3.35 9.30
C VAL A 79 -0.84 2.43 8.80
N HIS A 80 0.25 2.38 9.56
CA HIS A 80 1.42 1.56 9.23
C HIS A 80 1.36 0.15 9.82
N LYS A 81 0.80 -0.02 11.03
CA LYS A 81 0.72 -1.30 11.73
C LYS A 81 -0.51 -2.07 11.25
N ASN A 82 -0.33 -2.88 10.22
CA ASN A 82 -1.40 -3.70 9.64
C ASN A 82 -0.82 -5.03 9.08
N LYS A 83 -1.69 -5.93 8.62
CA LYS A 83 -1.28 -7.27 8.14
C LYS A 83 -0.54 -7.25 6.79
N ALA A 84 -0.64 -6.18 6.01
CA ALA A 84 -0.07 -6.03 4.67
C ALA A 84 1.40 -5.57 4.67
N MET A 85 1.91 -5.07 5.81
CA MET A 85 3.29 -4.55 5.94
C MET A 85 3.61 -3.40 4.97
N ALA A 86 2.58 -2.72 4.49
CA ALA A 86 2.64 -1.49 3.72
C ALA A 86 1.54 -0.54 4.25
N PRO A 87 1.76 0.79 4.23
CA PRO A 87 0.78 1.72 4.75
C PRO A 87 -0.50 1.73 3.91
N TYR A 88 -1.58 2.10 4.57
CA TYR A 88 -2.72 2.71 3.91
C TYR A 88 -3.09 4.00 4.63
N GLY A 89 -3.71 4.93 3.92
CA GLY A 89 -4.22 6.18 4.45
C GLY A 89 -5.72 6.30 4.19
N TYR A 90 -6.42 6.99 5.07
CA TYR A 90 -7.85 7.27 4.87
C TYR A 90 -8.21 8.69 5.31
N LYS A 91 -9.26 9.23 4.69
CA LYS A 91 -9.89 10.51 5.05
C LYS A 91 -11.30 10.56 4.48
N ASN A 92 -12.32 10.77 5.31
CA ASN A 92 -13.71 10.68 4.87
C ASN A 92 -13.99 9.33 4.18
N LYS A 93 -14.39 9.34 2.91
CA LYS A 93 -14.57 8.14 2.08
C LYS A 93 -13.33 7.77 1.28
N ASP A 94 -12.26 8.55 1.31
CA ASP A 94 -11.03 8.21 0.60
C ASP A 94 -10.26 7.15 1.37
N TRP A 95 -9.81 6.13 0.65
CA TRP A 95 -8.89 5.13 1.15
C TRP A 95 -7.80 4.91 0.10
N VAL A 96 -6.54 4.89 0.51
CA VAL A 96 -5.40 4.72 -0.38
C VAL A 96 -4.41 3.75 0.22
N GLY A 97 -4.13 2.64 -0.47
CA GLY A 97 -3.03 1.73 -0.14
C GLY A 97 -1.81 2.11 -0.98
N PHE A 98 -0.65 2.27 -0.35
CA PHE A 98 0.55 2.76 -1.04
C PHE A 98 1.83 2.21 -0.38
N ASP A 99 2.97 2.50 -0.99
CA ASP A 99 4.29 2.24 -0.43
C ASP A 99 4.92 3.53 0.11
N ASP A 100 5.60 3.42 1.24
CA ASP A 100 6.47 4.46 1.78
C ASP A 100 7.92 3.96 1.85
N GLN A 101 8.83 4.82 2.33
CA GLN A 101 10.25 4.45 2.46
C GLN A 101 10.44 3.17 3.28
N LYS A 102 9.64 2.97 4.34
CA LYS A 102 9.77 1.83 5.26
C LYS A 102 9.21 0.55 4.66
N SER A 103 8.05 0.58 4.01
CA SER A 103 7.48 -0.61 3.37
C SER A 103 8.35 -1.07 2.21
N LEU A 104 8.97 -0.13 1.48
CA LEU A 104 9.92 -0.47 0.42
C LEU A 104 11.18 -1.13 0.98
N THR A 105 11.84 -0.56 1.99
CA THR A 105 13.04 -1.22 2.57
C THR A 105 12.71 -2.56 3.21
N TYR A 106 11.52 -2.71 3.80
CA TYR A 106 11.01 -3.99 4.27
C TYR A 106 10.88 -5.01 3.13
N LYS A 107 10.32 -4.62 1.98
CA LYS A 107 10.26 -5.48 0.79
C LYS A 107 11.65 -5.86 0.28
N ILE A 108 12.62 -4.95 0.31
CA ILE A 108 13.99 -5.30 -0.07
C ILE A 108 14.56 -6.37 0.85
N ASP A 109 14.45 -6.18 2.16
CA ASP A 109 15.03 -7.11 3.14
C ASP A 109 14.38 -8.50 3.07
N HIS A 110 13.04 -8.54 3.14
CA HIS A 110 12.30 -9.79 3.26
C HIS A 110 12.02 -10.51 1.94
N VAL A 111 12.14 -9.83 0.79
CA VAL A 111 11.89 -10.43 -0.52
C VAL A 111 13.17 -10.49 -1.34
N VAL A 112 13.86 -9.37 -1.56
CA VAL A 112 15.01 -9.32 -2.47
C VAL A 112 16.22 -10.02 -1.85
N LYS A 113 16.63 -9.63 -0.64
CA LYS A 113 17.81 -10.21 0.03
C LYS A 113 17.55 -11.65 0.45
N LYS A 114 16.43 -11.92 1.13
CA LYS A 114 16.07 -13.27 1.60
C LYS A 114 16.04 -14.32 0.47
N ASN A 115 15.58 -13.94 -0.72
CA ASN A 115 15.49 -14.86 -1.86
C ASN A 115 16.64 -14.69 -2.88
N SER A 116 17.65 -13.89 -2.58
CA SER A 116 18.78 -13.62 -3.51
C SER A 116 18.33 -13.18 -4.91
N LEU A 117 17.33 -12.30 -4.98
CA LEU A 117 16.85 -11.75 -6.25
C LEU A 117 17.89 -10.81 -6.87
N ARG A 118 17.87 -10.64 -8.19
CA ARG A 118 18.82 -9.80 -8.94
C ARG A 118 18.79 -8.33 -8.52
N GLY A 119 17.61 -7.83 -8.15
CA GLY A 119 17.45 -6.43 -7.81
C GLY A 119 15.98 -5.99 -7.87
N VAL A 120 15.78 -4.69 -8.12
CA VAL A 120 14.46 -4.07 -8.17
C VAL A 120 14.27 -3.17 -9.37
N MET A 121 13.01 -2.97 -9.74
CA MET A 121 12.56 -2.03 -10.77
C MET A 121 11.50 -1.13 -10.14
N PHE A 122 11.47 0.14 -10.54
CA PHE A 122 10.46 1.09 -10.08
C PHE A 122 9.45 1.43 -11.15
N TRP A 123 8.17 1.38 -10.78
CA TRP A 123 7.08 2.00 -11.52
C TRP A 123 6.51 3.15 -10.69
N SER A 124 6.76 4.42 -11.02
CA SER A 124 7.74 4.93 -11.99
C SER A 124 8.44 6.17 -11.42
N ILE A 125 9.51 6.62 -12.09
CA ILE A 125 10.34 7.72 -11.60
C ILE A 125 9.58 9.04 -11.41
N ASP A 126 8.59 9.30 -12.26
CA ASP A 126 7.76 10.51 -12.28
C ASP A 126 6.67 10.54 -11.21
N LEU A 127 6.34 9.39 -10.60
CA LEU A 127 5.29 9.28 -9.58
C LEU A 127 5.83 9.44 -8.15
N ASP A 128 7.15 9.35 -7.96
CA ASP A 128 7.80 9.72 -6.71
C ASP A 128 7.76 11.25 -6.50
N ASP A 129 8.11 11.76 -5.33
CA ASP A 129 8.34 13.21 -5.15
C ASP A 129 9.67 13.63 -5.77
N PHE A 130 9.72 13.61 -7.11
CA PHE A 130 10.91 13.91 -7.90
C PHE A 130 11.43 15.33 -7.67
N SER A 131 10.53 16.27 -7.35
CA SER A 131 10.87 17.67 -7.08
C SER A 131 11.35 17.90 -5.65
N GLY A 132 10.94 17.03 -4.71
CA GLY A 132 11.13 17.18 -3.27
C GLY A 132 10.26 18.26 -2.63
N GLN A 133 9.26 18.77 -3.35
CA GLN A 133 8.43 19.91 -2.93
C GLN A 133 7.05 19.48 -2.40
N HIS A 134 6.79 18.18 -2.24
CA HIS A 134 5.42 17.68 -2.02
C HIS A 134 5.27 16.90 -0.72
N CYS A 135 6.26 16.08 -0.38
CA CYS A 135 6.23 15.22 0.80
C CYS A 135 7.11 15.73 1.96
N GLY A 136 7.96 16.74 1.74
CA GLY A 136 8.91 17.21 2.75
C GLY A 136 10.03 16.21 3.08
N GLN A 137 10.30 15.26 2.17
CA GLN A 137 11.26 14.16 2.36
C GLN A 137 12.49 14.27 1.44
N GLY A 138 12.65 15.40 0.75
CA GLY A 138 13.68 15.57 -0.28
C GLY A 138 13.29 14.98 -1.64
N LYS A 139 14.19 15.08 -2.62
CA LYS A 139 13.96 14.58 -3.98
C LYS A 139 14.00 13.05 -4.04
N TYR A 140 13.07 12.45 -4.80
CA TYR A 140 12.96 11.00 -5.01
C TYR A 140 13.04 10.19 -3.71
N PRO A 141 12.22 10.51 -2.69
CA PRO A 141 12.37 9.93 -1.36
C PRO A 141 12.22 8.42 -1.35
N LEU A 142 11.31 7.85 -2.14
CA LEU A 142 11.12 6.40 -2.20
C LEU A 142 12.28 5.69 -2.89
N MET A 143 12.69 6.20 -4.06
CA MET A 143 13.80 5.59 -4.81
C MET A 143 15.13 5.72 -4.07
N ASN A 144 15.38 6.87 -3.43
CA ASN A 144 16.61 7.08 -2.66
C ASN A 144 16.66 6.23 -1.38
N ALA A 145 15.53 5.99 -0.72
CA ALA A 145 15.48 5.07 0.42
C ALA A 145 15.91 3.65 0.02
N VAL A 146 15.39 3.14 -1.10
CA VAL A 146 15.76 1.82 -1.63
C VAL A 146 17.21 1.79 -2.11
N LYS A 147 17.65 2.80 -2.87
CA LYS A 147 19.05 2.91 -3.32
C LYS A 147 20.01 2.86 -2.14
N LYS A 148 19.80 3.71 -1.13
CA LYS A 148 20.62 3.76 0.09
C LYS A 148 20.66 2.39 0.77
N TYR A 149 19.50 1.77 0.95
CA TYR A 149 19.40 0.49 1.62
C TYR A 149 20.13 -0.66 0.88
N LEU A 150 20.08 -0.66 -0.46
CA LEU A 150 20.80 -1.62 -1.30
C LEU A 150 22.32 -1.38 -1.34
N THR A 151 22.78 -0.12 -1.28
CA THR A 151 24.20 0.21 -1.41
C THR A 151 24.97 0.20 -0.08
N THR A 152 24.32 0.50 1.04
CA THR A 152 25.00 0.57 2.35
C THR A 152 24.58 -0.53 3.32
N GLY A 153 23.48 -1.24 3.04
CA GLY A 153 22.91 -2.23 3.95
C GLY A 153 22.25 -1.65 5.21
N VAL A 154 22.33 -0.34 5.44
CA VAL A 154 21.78 0.35 6.62
C VAL A 154 20.30 0.69 6.40
N GLN A 155 19.42 0.19 7.26
CA GLN A 155 18.00 0.59 7.29
C GLN A 155 17.90 2.11 7.52
N PRO A 156 17.11 2.87 6.72
CA PRO A 156 16.94 4.29 6.97
C PRO A 156 16.29 4.53 8.34
N THR A 157 16.96 5.31 9.18
CA THR A 157 16.43 5.89 10.40
C THR A 157 15.56 7.09 10.05
N PHE A 158 14.38 7.20 10.69
CA PHE A 158 13.47 8.35 10.53
C PHE A 158 14.22 9.67 10.85
N PRO A 159 13.87 10.81 10.19
CA PRO A 159 14.34 12.11 10.68
C PRO A 159 13.91 12.28 12.15
N PRO A 160 14.79 12.83 13.02
CA PRO A 160 14.45 13.02 14.41
C PRO A 160 13.24 13.95 14.51
N VAL A 161 12.29 13.60 15.39
CA VAL A 161 11.25 14.51 15.84
C VAL A 161 11.96 15.78 16.31
N THR A 162 11.70 16.92 15.68
CA THR A 162 12.14 18.21 16.19
C THR A 162 11.49 18.41 17.55
N ASN A 163 12.25 18.17 18.61
CA ASN A 163 11.89 18.57 19.95
C ASN A 163 11.76 20.10 19.94
N SER A 164 10.53 20.61 20.05
CA SER A 164 10.31 21.97 20.54
C SER A 164 10.98 22.13 21.91
N PRO A 165 11.43 23.34 22.29
CA PRO A 165 12.25 23.54 23.48
C PRO A 165 11.56 23.02 24.75
N SER A 166 12.22 22.08 25.44
CA SER A 166 11.80 21.61 26.75
C SER A 166 11.84 22.78 27.74
N LYS A 167 10.75 23.01 28.46
CA LYS A 167 10.78 23.80 29.71
C LYS A 167 11.69 23.09 30.73
N PRO A 168 12.29 23.81 31.70
CA PRO A 168 13.21 23.23 32.66
C PRO A 168 12.54 22.18 33.54
N VAL A 169 13.29 21.10 33.76
CA VAL A 169 12.95 19.95 34.60
C VAL A 169 12.96 20.36 36.07
N THR A 170 11.86 20.11 36.79
CA THR A 170 11.84 20.12 38.26
C THR A 170 11.86 18.67 38.74
N ASN A 171 12.96 18.26 39.37
CA ASN A 171 13.09 16.94 39.99
C ASN A 171 12.23 16.86 41.26
N SER A 172 11.47 15.77 41.42
CA SER A 172 10.83 15.38 42.68
C SER A 172 10.48 13.89 42.70
N PRO A 173 10.38 13.27 43.89
CA PRO A 173 10.99 11.98 44.17
C PRO A 173 10.23 10.74 43.71
N VAL A 174 11.00 9.66 43.51
CA VAL A 174 10.54 8.28 43.33
C VAL A 174 9.65 7.86 44.50
N THR A 175 8.46 7.32 44.24
CA THR A 175 7.70 6.54 45.23
C THR A 175 6.97 5.38 44.57
N ASN A 176 7.07 4.24 45.25
CA ASN A 176 6.79 2.89 44.80
C ASN A 176 5.33 2.61 44.41
N THR A 177 5.19 1.74 43.41
CA THR A 177 3.96 1.10 42.94
C THR A 177 3.25 0.27 44.02
N PRO A 178 1.91 0.33 44.08
CA PRO A 178 1.09 -0.82 44.48
C PRO A 178 0.38 -1.48 43.27
N LYS A 179 0.23 -2.81 43.38
CA LYS A 179 -0.45 -3.75 42.47
C LYS A 179 -2.01 -3.61 42.56
N PRO A 180 -2.83 -4.36 41.79
CA PRO A 180 -4.02 -3.86 41.09
C PRO A 180 -5.33 -4.14 41.85
N VAL A 181 -6.38 -3.37 41.55
CA VAL A 181 -7.74 -3.63 42.06
C VAL A 181 -8.75 -3.75 40.91
N THR A 182 -9.74 -4.59 41.18
CA THR A 182 -10.64 -5.38 40.34
C THR A 182 -11.92 -4.64 39.89
N THR A 183 -12.38 -4.95 38.65
CA THR A 183 -13.75 -5.08 38.09
C THR A 183 -14.87 -4.07 38.40
N MET A 184 -15.63 -3.66 37.37
CA MET A 184 -17.10 -3.82 37.27
C MET A 184 -17.65 -3.55 35.86
N ALA A 185 -18.80 -4.17 35.55
CA ALA A 185 -19.38 -4.39 34.22
C ALA A 185 -20.57 -3.41 33.91
N PRO A 186 -21.44 -3.66 32.90
CA PRO A 186 -21.82 -2.69 31.85
C PRO A 186 -23.21 -2.03 32.05
N PRO A 187 -23.61 -1.11 31.16
CA PRO A 187 -25.02 -0.94 30.82
C PRO A 187 -25.33 -1.06 29.31
N LYS A 188 -26.43 -1.75 29.02
CA LYS A 188 -27.18 -1.87 27.75
C LYS A 188 -28.44 -1.01 27.89
N PRO A 189 -28.89 -0.17 26.93
CA PRO A 189 -30.00 -0.49 25.98
C PRO A 189 -29.94 0.35 24.67
N THR A 190 -30.79 0.30 23.62
CA THR A 190 -31.71 -0.65 22.94
C THR A 190 -32.21 0.09 21.68
N THR A 191 -32.32 -0.62 20.53
CA THR A 191 -33.12 -0.39 19.30
C THR A 191 -33.16 0.95 18.54
N SER A 192 -32.88 0.88 17.23
CA SER A 192 -33.47 1.75 16.19
C SER A 192 -34.42 0.93 15.29
N GLY A 193 -35.52 1.55 14.89
CA GLY A 193 -36.43 1.05 13.86
C GLY A 193 -36.54 2.04 12.70
N GLY A 194 -36.77 1.50 11.50
CA GLY A 194 -37.43 2.19 10.38
C GLY A 194 -36.54 2.65 9.21
N GLY A 195 -36.76 2.08 8.02
CA GLY A 195 -36.35 2.72 6.76
C GLY A 195 -36.37 1.81 5.52
N GLY A 196 -37.43 1.93 4.70
CA GLY A 196 -37.48 1.48 3.30
C GLY A 196 -38.62 2.23 2.60
N GLY A 197 -38.56 2.66 1.35
CA GLY A 197 -37.55 2.55 0.29
C GLY A 197 -38.05 3.23 -0.99
N SER A 198 -37.40 2.91 -2.12
CA SER A 198 -37.78 3.20 -3.52
C SER A 198 -37.47 4.63 -4.03
N GLY A 199 -36.92 4.86 -5.23
CA GLY A 199 -36.54 4.01 -6.36
C GLY A 199 -36.30 4.88 -7.61
N ALA A 200 -35.97 4.21 -8.72
CA ALA A 200 -35.97 4.66 -10.13
C ALA A 200 -34.61 5.06 -10.77
N ALA A 201 -34.34 4.33 -11.85
CA ALA A 201 -33.17 4.35 -12.72
C ALA A 201 -33.33 5.29 -13.92
N ARG A 202 -32.21 5.66 -14.56
CA ARG A 202 -32.16 6.04 -15.98
C ARG A 202 -30.90 5.49 -16.65
N LEU A 203 -31.12 4.80 -17.77
CA LEU A 203 -30.14 4.30 -18.73
C LEU A 203 -29.60 5.45 -19.59
N GLN A 204 -28.30 5.54 -19.85
CA GLN A 204 -27.78 6.28 -21.00
C GLN A 204 -26.39 5.74 -21.43
N VAL A 205 -26.38 5.14 -22.63
CA VAL A 205 -25.31 5.08 -23.64
C VAL A 205 -23.99 4.36 -23.28
N ARG A 206 -23.94 3.08 -23.69
CA ARG A 206 -22.72 2.27 -23.89
C ARG A 206 -22.03 2.69 -25.17
N GLY A 207 -20.75 3.06 -25.10
CA GLY A 207 -19.92 3.19 -26.31
C GLY A 207 -18.62 3.97 -26.15
N GLN A 208 -17.77 3.62 -25.17
CA GLN A 208 -16.34 4.02 -25.18
C GLN A 208 -15.42 3.26 -24.19
N GLU A 209 -15.92 2.36 -23.36
CA GLU A 209 -15.15 1.69 -22.28
C GLU A 209 -14.32 0.46 -22.72
N MET A 210 -14.35 0.04 -24.00
CA MET A 210 -13.77 -1.27 -24.41
C MET A 210 -12.28 -1.25 -24.78
N ILE A 211 -11.65 -0.09 -24.96
CA ILE A 211 -10.28 -0.04 -25.54
C ILE A 211 -9.17 -0.03 -24.47
N THR A 212 -9.42 0.38 -23.24
CA THR A 212 -8.39 0.42 -22.17
C THR A 212 -8.29 -0.88 -21.38
N TRP A 213 -9.34 -1.71 -21.36
CA TRP A 213 -9.34 -3.00 -20.67
C TRP A 213 -8.55 -4.09 -21.40
N ILE A 214 -8.51 -4.01 -22.74
CA ILE A 214 -7.83 -5.00 -23.57
C ILE A 214 -6.30 -4.92 -23.37
N SER A 215 -5.72 -3.74 -23.18
CA SER A 215 -4.26 -3.59 -23.02
C SER A 215 -3.70 -4.16 -21.71
N GLY A 216 -4.47 -4.13 -20.62
CA GLY A 216 -4.05 -4.70 -19.33
C GLY A 216 -4.26 -6.21 -19.24
N ALA A 217 -5.37 -6.71 -19.79
CA ALA A 217 -5.65 -8.14 -19.82
C ALA A 217 -4.78 -8.87 -20.86
N LEU A 218 -4.55 -8.30 -22.04
CA LEU A 218 -3.66 -8.93 -23.04
C LEU A 218 -2.22 -8.98 -22.58
N LEU A 219 -1.70 -7.98 -21.86
CA LEU A 219 -0.32 -8.06 -21.36
C LEU A 219 -0.17 -9.16 -20.30
N THR A 220 -1.22 -9.42 -19.52
CA THR A 220 -1.23 -10.52 -18.55
C THR A 220 -1.33 -11.88 -19.23
N VAL A 221 -2.11 -12.00 -20.31
CA VAL A 221 -2.22 -13.23 -21.12
C VAL A 221 -0.98 -13.47 -21.98
N LEU A 222 -0.37 -12.44 -22.57
CA LEU A 222 0.86 -12.56 -23.37
C LEU A 222 2.06 -12.97 -22.51
N VAL A 223 2.18 -12.44 -21.30
CA VAL A 223 3.23 -12.86 -20.35
C VAL A 223 3.01 -14.30 -19.89
N ALA A 224 1.77 -14.71 -19.63
CA ALA A 224 1.45 -16.09 -19.27
C ALA A 224 1.68 -17.09 -20.42
N THR A 225 1.36 -16.70 -21.67
CA THR A 225 1.52 -17.57 -22.84
C THR A 225 2.99 -17.71 -23.22
N ALA A 226 3.79 -16.63 -23.13
CA ALA A 226 5.23 -16.66 -23.38
C ALA A 226 5.97 -17.55 -22.38
N LEU A 227 5.56 -17.53 -21.10
CA LEU A 227 6.11 -18.40 -20.05
C LEU A 227 5.80 -19.89 -20.29
N LEU A 228 4.61 -20.22 -20.80
CA LEU A 228 4.26 -21.60 -21.14
C LEU A 228 5.06 -22.14 -22.33
N THR A 229 5.31 -21.33 -23.36
CA THR A 229 6.14 -21.75 -24.51
C THR A 229 7.62 -21.94 -24.15
N CYS A 230 8.18 -21.17 -23.21
CA CYS A 230 9.55 -21.40 -22.75
C CYS A 230 9.69 -22.67 -21.88
N ALA A 231 8.67 -23.04 -21.11
CA ALA A 231 8.71 -24.24 -20.27
C ALA A 231 8.63 -25.54 -21.09
N SER A 232 7.96 -25.54 -22.24
CA SER A 232 7.86 -26.72 -23.11
C SER A 232 9.11 -26.99 -23.97
N VAL A 233 9.93 -25.98 -24.26
CA VAL A 233 11.18 -26.15 -25.05
C VAL A 233 12.31 -26.76 -24.20
N SER A 234 12.23 -26.67 -22.87
CA SER A 234 13.26 -27.20 -21.96
C SER A 234 13.12 -28.70 -21.60
N LYS A 235 12.11 -29.40 -22.15
CA LYS A 235 11.85 -30.82 -21.85
C LYS A 235 12.00 -31.77 -23.06
N GLY A 236 12.65 -31.31 -24.13
CA GLY A 236 12.83 -32.13 -25.33
C GLY A 236 14.21 -31.95 -25.96
N THR A 237 15.25 -32.49 -25.31
CA THR A 237 16.46 -33.12 -25.88
C THR A 237 17.25 -33.74 -24.75
#